data_AF-A0A2N5KNI2-F1
#
_entry.id   AF-A0A2N5KNI2-F1
#
_cell.length_a   1.000
_cell.length_b   1.000
_cell.length_c   1.000
_cell.angle_alpha   90.00
_cell.angle_beta   90.00
_cell.angle_gamma   90.00
#
_symmetry.space_group_name_H-M   'P 1'
#
loop_
_entity.id
_entity.type
_entity.pdbx_description
1 polymer ?
#
loop_
_entity_poly.entity_id
_entity_poly.type
_entity_poly.pdbx_seq_one_letter_code
_entity_poly.pdbx_strand_id
1 'polypeptide(L)'
;MDPGLVEGRYRTVTAAEARALGFAGGQARDGLLIELCSPAGEIAYQLKPNEPRTEIRDGKRKAIKYETRAGYPNIIDVQPRMWRRLVEGQEPIWVVEGAKKGDCLASRDRLAVVLTGVWNWGGKKRKRGGVKYGRPELLDDWDAIPLEGRKVYISFDADFREKRSVALAIMRLAERLTERGAHVYIVWLPGPEKGIDDFVVAGGDLEDLEAEATPFQACDLTPYVAKASERIRGLVAQAERRMTQDRWPRMSGKSAHSLMRVFLELFLERGKEDDQGRVEILASMRELQERASIGSRKTLGKAISHLEERGYISKVPGDAAKGKANRYRLNPTRVNHLDGGAGGVPSILSVPGSPLSGYAPHLRWPAPPPPEDAPAGYVGSKLPHLGKTRELMLHLLASWGGSATMGDLAVAAGVGDTTHLRNRYLEELAELGIVELPEKGARGERAVVRLTDEWRRLLDA
;
A
#
# COMPACT_ATOMS: atom_id res chain seq x y z
N MET A 1 22.85 24.76 -6.40
CA MET A 1 21.77 25.07 -5.44
C MET A 1 21.74 26.58 -5.29
N ASP A 2 20.60 27.22 -5.52
CA ASP A 2 20.39 28.62 -5.15
C ASP A 2 20.48 28.74 -3.61
N PRO A 3 21.48 29.43 -3.04
CA PRO A 3 21.63 29.56 -1.59
C PRO A 3 20.40 30.16 -0.91
N GLY A 4 19.65 30.98 -1.64
CA GLY A 4 18.44 31.60 -1.15
C GLY A 4 17.31 30.61 -0.84
N LEU A 5 17.37 29.36 -1.34
CA LEU A 5 16.41 28.32 -0.95
C LEU A 5 16.55 27.93 0.52
N VAL A 6 17.74 28.01 1.12
CA VAL A 6 17.95 27.56 2.51
C VAL A 6 18.22 28.71 3.47
N GLU A 7 18.24 29.94 2.96
CA GLU A 7 18.48 31.15 3.74
C GLU A 7 17.40 31.35 4.82
N GLY A 8 17.83 31.63 6.05
CA GLY A 8 16.95 31.80 7.21
C GLY A 8 16.37 30.51 7.80
N ARG A 9 16.27 29.42 7.01
CA ARG A 9 15.65 28.15 7.41
C ARG A 9 16.48 27.32 8.38
N TYR A 10 17.81 27.42 8.29
CA TYR A 10 18.76 26.69 9.15
C TYR A 10 19.63 27.67 9.92
N ARG A 11 19.69 27.53 11.25
CA ARG A 11 20.59 28.33 12.09
C ARG A 11 21.00 27.61 13.36
N THR A 12 22.19 27.92 13.85
CA THR A 12 22.63 27.43 15.16
C THR A 12 21.93 28.23 16.25
N VAL A 13 21.52 27.55 17.32
CA VAL A 13 20.92 28.14 18.52
C VAL A 13 21.55 27.55 19.78
N THR A 14 21.57 28.35 20.83
CA THR A 14 21.83 27.94 22.21
C THR A 14 20.58 27.34 22.84
N ALA A 15 20.75 26.61 23.95
CA ALA A 15 19.66 26.08 24.75
C ALA A 15 18.72 27.18 25.25
N ALA A 16 19.24 28.37 25.57
CA ALA A 16 18.45 29.52 26.00
C ALA A 16 17.54 30.04 24.87
N GLU A 17 18.08 30.18 23.66
CA GLU A 17 17.32 30.57 22.47
C GLU A 17 16.30 29.50 22.07
N ALA A 18 16.67 28.21 22.11
CA ALA A 18 15.72 27.12 21.90
C ALA A 18 14.56 27.18 22.91
N ARG A 19 14.85 27.46 24.18
CA ARG A 19 13.81 27.63 25.20
C ARG A 19 12.91 28.83 24.92
N ALA A 20 13.46 29.95 24.46
CA ALA A 20 12.69 31.12 24.05
C ALA A 20 11.75 30.84 22.86
N LEU A 21 12.11 29.89 21.98
CA LEU A 21 11.27 29.42 20.87
C LEU A 21 10.19 28.40 21.28
N GLY A 22 10.10 28.06 22.56
CA GLY A 22 9.07 27.18 23.12
C GLY A 22 9.46 25.71 23.25
N PHE A 23 10.74 25.35 23.12
CA PHE A 23 11.19 24.00 23.45
C PHE A 23 11.16 23.78 24.97
N ALA A 24 10.61 22.64 25.42
CA ALA A 24 10.57 22.29 26.83
C ALA A 24 11.98 22.09 27.40
N GLY A 25 12.14 22.19 28.73
CA GLY A 25 13.46 22.16 29.37
C GLY A 25 14.33 20.94 29.03
N GLY A 26 13.74 19.75 28.85
CA GLY A 26 14.48 18.56 28.42
C GLY A 26 14.87 18.55 26.93
N GLN A 27 14.18 19.34 26.10
CA GLN A 27 14.38 19.44 24.65
C GLN A 27 15.31 20.58 24.26
N ALA A 28 15.25 21.70 24.99
CA ALA A 28 16.03 22.90 24.74
C ALA A 28 17.53 22.64 24.98
N ARG A 29 18.29 22.57 23.89
CA ARG A 29 19.73 22.26 23.87
C ARG A 29 20.41 23.07 22.76
N ASP A 30 21.72 23.23 22.87
CA ASP A 30 22.52 23.79 21.78
C ASP A 30 22.43 22.88 20.56
N GLY A 31 22.25 23.46 19.37
CA GLY A 31 22.13 22.68 18.15
C GLY A 31 21.69 23.47 16.93
N LEU A 32 21.38 22.73 15.88
CA LEU A 32 20.86 23.27 14.63
C LEU A 32 19.32 23.37 14.71
N LEU A 33 18.81 24.58 14.68
CA LEU A 33 17.40 24.87 14.51
C LEU A 33 17.02 24.80 13.03
N ILE A 34 15.87 24.19 12.76
CA ILE A 34 15.25 24.08 11.45
C ILE A 34 13.87 24.73 11.55
N GLU A 35 13.64 25.78 10.77
CA GLU A 35 12.33 26.40 10.62
C GLU A 35 11.49 25.63 9.60
N LEU A 36 10.25 25.34 9.98
CA LEU A 36 9.29 24.60 9.19
C LEU A 36 8.10 25.51 8.89
N CYS A 37 7.58 25.45 7.66
CA CYS A 37 6.44 26.27 7.25
C CYS A 37 5.30 25.36 6.77
N SER A 38 4.12 25.48 7.37
CA SER A 38 2.97 24.68 6.95
C SER A 38 2.38 25.19 5.62
N PRO A 39 1.64 24.34 4.89
CA PRO A 39 0.83 24.80 3.75
C PRO A 39 -0.14 25.95 4.10
N ALA A 40 -0.54 26.08 5.38
CA ALA A 40 -1.39 27.17 5.85
C ALA A 40 -0.60 28.43 6.26
N GLY A 41 0.74 28.43 6.15
CA GLY A 41 1.62 29.54 6.51
C GLY A 41 2.03 29.57 7.99
N GLU A 42 1.77 28.51 8.76
CA GLU A 42 2.18 28.44 10.16
C GLU A 42 3.66 28.10 10.29
N ILE A 43 4.37 28.81 11.17
CA ILE A 43 5.79 28.56 11.43
C ILE A 43 5.94 27.59 12.62
N ALA A 44 6.64 26.49 12.40
CA ALA A 44 7.09 25.58 13.43
C ALA A 44 8.61 25.39 13.43
N TYR A 45 9.11 24.68 14.44
CA TYR A 45 10.54 24.45 14.60
C TYR A 45 10.82 23.00 14.93
N GLN A 46 11.90 22.48 14.34
CA GLN A 46 12.56 21.25 14.76
C GLN A 46 14.00 21.58 15.16
N LEU A 47 14.46 21.02 16.29
CA LEU A 47 15.82 21.19 16.76
C LEU A 47 16.59 19.89 16.55
N LYS A 48 17.79 19.96 16.00
CA LYS A 48 18.78 18.87 15.99
C LYS A 48 19.89 19.22 16.99
N PRO A 49 19.82 18.69 18.24
CA PRO A 49 20.82 19.00 19.25
C PRO A 49 22.21 18.50 18.85
N ASN A 50 23.25 19.22 19.25
CA ASN A 50 24.63 18.75 19.16
C ASN A 50 24.83 17.48 20.00
N GLU A 51 24.21 17.48 21.19
CA GLU A 51 24.19 16.34 22.11
C GLU A 51 22.74 15.87 22.34
N PRO A 52 22.25 14.94 21.49
CA PRO A 52 20.92 14.35 21.63
C PRO A 52 20.71 13.71 23.00
N ARG A 53 19.56 14.00 23.64
CA ARG A 53 19.18 13.24 24.84
C ARG A 53 18.80 11.80 24.47
N THR A 54 18.95 10.91 25.43
CA THR A 54 18.52 9.51 25.31
C THR A 54 17.20 9.29 26.01
N GLU A 55 16.32 8.53 25.40
CA GLU A 55 15.10 8.01 26.01
C GLU A 55 15.18 6.48 26.11
N ILE A 56 14.62 5.92 27.19
CA ILE A 56 14.44 4.47 27.31
C ILE A 56 13.07 4.13 26.74
N ARG A 57 13.05 3.39 25.63
CA ARG A 57 11.83 2.91 25.00
C ARG A 57 11.93 1.40 24.80
N ASP A 58 10.95 0.67 25.33
CA ASP A 58 10.91 -0.80 25.29
C ASP A 58 12.22 -1.43 25.82
N GLY A 59 12.78 -0.87 26.91
CA GLY A 59 14.03 -1.31 27.52
C GLY A 59 15.31 -0.96 26.75
N LYS A 60 15.20 -0.32 25.57
CA LYS A 60 16.35 0.10 24.74
C LYS A 60 16.58 1.59 24.87
N ARG A 61 17.86 1.99 25.02
CA ARG A 61 18.26 3.40 24.95
C ARG A 61 18.24 3.85 23.49
N LYS A 62 17.50 4.91 23.19
CA LYS A 62 17.44 5.52 21.87
C LYS A 62 17.75 7.01 21.95
N ALA A 63 18.70 7.47 21.15
CA ALA A 63 19.00 8.89 21.01
C ALA A 63 17.88 9.59 20.23
N ILE A 64 17.42 10.74 20.73
CA ILE A 64 16.43 11.58 20.07
C ILE A 64 17.17 12.57 19.18
N LYS A 65 17.40 12.17 17.94
CA LYS A 65 18.19 12.95 16.96
C LYS A 65 17.56 14.31 16.62
N TYR A 66 16.23 14.39 16.66
CA TYR A 66 15.45 15.59 16.37
C TYR A 66 14.38 15.78 17.44
N GLU A 67 14.24 17.00 17.93
CA GLU A 67 13.23 17.44 18.89
C GLU A 67 12.19 18.29 18.16
N THR A 68 10.91 18.00 18.39
CA THR A 68 9.78 18.88 18.03
C THR A 68 9.19 19.42 19.33
N ARG A 69 8.81 20.70 19.37
CA ARG A 69 8.27 21.35 20.58
C ARG A 69 7.17 20.50 21.24
N ALA A 70 7.32 20.22 22.53
CA ALA A 70 6.31 19.46 23.28
C ALA A 70 4.95 20.19 23.29
N GLY A 71 3.88 19.45 23.02
CA GLY A 71 2.51 19.99 23.00
C GLY A 71 2.13 20.73 21.72
N TYR A 72 3.06 20.94 20.78
CA TYR A 72 2.74 21.48 19.46
C TYR A 72 2.12 20.40 18.56
N PRO A 73 1.12 20.77 17.72
CA PRO A 73 0.63 19.85 16.71
C PRO A 73 1.74 19.48 15.72
N ASN A 74 1.61 18.28 15.15
CA ASN A 74 2.39 17.96 13.96
C ASN A 74 1.92 18.85 12.81
N ILE A 75 2.88 19.36 12.05
CA ILE A 75 2.62 20.04 10.79
C ILE A 75 3.27 19.27 9.64
N ILE A 76 2.73 19.47 8.45
CA ILE A 76 3.44 19.26 7.19
C ILE A 76 4.35 20.47 6.98
N ASP A 77 5.57 20.25 6.53
CA ASP A 77 6.47 21.32 6.12
C ASP A 77 6.53 21.44 4.60
N VAL A 78 6.61 22.67 4.13
CA VAL A 78 6.70 23.06 2.72
C VAL A 78 7.79 24.11 2.61
N GLN A 79 8.59 24.00 1.58
CA GLN A 79 9.61 24.99 1.32
C GLN A 79 8.97 26.34 0.94
N PRO A 80 9.23 27.47 1.65
CA PRO A 80 8.49 28.72 1.45
C PRO A 80 8.50 29.26 0.02
N ARG A 81 9.61 29.12 -0.71
CA ARG A 81 9.71 29.53 -2.12
C ARG A 81 8.84 28.67 -3.07
N MET A 82 8.49 27.46 -2.65
CA MET A 82 7.66 26.52 -3.40
C MET A 82 6.20 26.54 -2.95
N TRP A 83 5.88 27.23 -1.84
CA TRP A 83 4.55 27.26 -1.25
C TRP A 83 3.45 27.60 -2.27
N ARG A 84 3.64 28.65 -3.07
CA ARG A 84 2.65 29.10 -4.05
C ARG A 84 2.36 28.03 -5.11
N ARG A 85 3.41 27.41 -5.66
CA ARG A 85 3.29 26.30 -6.63
C ARG A 85 2.63 25.08 -6.01
N LEU A 86 2.87 24.83 -4.72
CA LEU A 86 2.23 23.72 -4.02
C LEU A 86 0.72 23.93 -3.86
N VAL A 87 0.27 25.09 -3.38
CA VAL A 87 -1.14 25.33 -3.03
C VAL A 87 -2.00 25.78 -4.20
N GLU A 88 -1.43 26.45 -5.21
CA GLU A 88 -2.17 26.94 -6.39
C GLU A 88 -2.04 26.00 -7.60
N GLY A 89 -1.07 25.08 -7.60
CA GLY A 89 -0.71 24.26 -8.76
C GLY A 89 -1.11 22.78 -8.65
N GLN A 90 -0.99 22.09 -9.79
CA GLN A 90 -1.24 20.65 -9.95
C GLN A 90 0.04 19.85 -10.30
N GLU A 91 1.20 20.51 -10.25
CA GLU A 91 2.50 19.87 -10.47
C GLU A 91 2.68 18.68 -9.50
N PRO A 92 3.33 17.58 -9.93
CA PRO A 92 3.59 16.44 -9.06
C PRO A 92 4.28 16.84 -7.76
N ILE A 93 3.87 16.21 -6.65
CA ILE A 93 4.47 16.47 -5.34
C ILE A 93 5.15 15.23 -4.80
N TRP A 94 6.24 15.44 -4.08
CA TRP A 94 6.98 14.41 -3.37
C TRP A 94 6.71 14.49 -1.89
N VAL A 95 6.43 13.36 -1.25
CA VAL A 95 6.26 13.25 0.19
C VAL A 95 7.46 12.52 0.79
N VAL A 96 8.23 13.22 1.63
CA VAL A 96 9.49 12.74 2.22
C VAL A 96 9.55 12.96 3.73
N GLU A 97 10.48 12.29 4.42
CA GLU A 97 10.74 12.49 5.85
C GLU A 97 11.97 13.37 6.10
N GLY A 98 11.77 14.54 6.69
CA GLY A 98 12.83 15.45 7.12
C GLY A 98 13.16 16.58 6.14
N ALA A 99 13.36 17.78 6.69
CA ALA A 99 13.54 19.02 5.92
C ALA A 99 14.69 18.97 4.92
N LYS A 100 15.80 18.31 5.27
CA LYS A 100 16.96 18.16 4.37
C LYS A 100 16.62 17.44 3.06
N LYS A 101 15.73 16.44 3.12
CA LYS A 101 15.27 15.72 1.92
C LYS A 101 14.35 16.59 1.08
N GLY A 102 13.43 17.31 1.73
CA GLY A 102 12.58 18.27 1.04
C GLY A 102 13.38 19.35 0.34
N ASP A 103 14.38 19.91 1.03
CA ASP A 103 15.23 20.97 0.47
C ASP A 103 16.19 20.42 -0.61
N CYS A 104 16.58 19.14 -0.51
CA CYS A 104 17.31 18.45 -1.59
C CYS A 104 16.47 18.36 -2.88
N LEU A 105 15.21 17.95 -2.77
CA LEU A 105 14.25 17.94 -3.89
C LEU A 105 13.98 19.37 -4.40
N ALA A 106 13.80 20.32 -3.48
CA ALA A 106 13.57 21.71 -3.83
C ALA A 106 14.74 22.32 -4.60
N SER A 107 15.98 21.96 -4.24
CA SER A 107 17.19 22.39 -4.96
C SER A 107 17.27 21.86 -6.40
N ARG A 108 16.42 20.89 -6.73
CA ARG A 108 16.23 20.29 -8.04
C ARG A 108 14.89 20.67 -8.66
N ASP A 109 14.21 21.69 -8.14
CA ASP A 109 12.93 22.19 -8.67
C ASP A 109 11.74 21.20 -8.55
N ARG A 110 11.83 20.23 -7.63
CA ARG A 110 10.73 19.29 -7.34
C ARG A 110 9.96 19.78 -6.10
N LEU A 111 8.63 19.88 -6.20
CA LEU A 111 7.78 20.24 -5.07
C LEU A 111 7.79 19.13 -4.02
N ALA A 112 8.09 19.50 -2.78
CA ALA A 112 8.17 18.56 -1.67
C ALA A 112 7.25 18.97 -0.51
N VAL A 113 6.54 17.98 0.00
CA VAL A 113 5.85 17.95 1.28
C VAL A 113 6.70 17.14 2.25
N VAL A 114 7.10 17.77 3.34
CA VAL A 114 8.03 17.20 4.31
C VAL A 114 7.29 16.81 5.57
N LEU A 115 7.56 15.60 6.05
CA LEU A 115 7.07 15.10 7.33
C LEU A 115 8.20 15.13 8.36
N THR A 116 7.90 15.54 9.58
CA THR A 116 8.88 15.51 10.71
C THR A 116 9.05 14.13 11.33
N GLY A 117 8.34 13.14 10.80
CA GLY A 117 8.40 11.74 11.17
C GLY A 117 7.45 10.95 10.27
N VAL A 118 7.77 9.68 9.98
CA VAL A 118 6.97 8.87 9.03
C VAL A 118 5.47 8.74 9.35
N TRP A 119 5.05 8.94 10.60
CA TRP A 119 3.62 8.91 11.00
C TRP A 119 3.02 10.31 11.21
N ASN A 120 3.83 11.37 11.12
CA ASN A 120 3.40 12.74 11.40
C ASN A 120 2.58 13.37 10.25
N TRP A 121 2.21 12.60 9.23
CA TRP A 121 1.25 13.02 8.21
C TRP A 121 -0.21 13.00 8.69
N GLY A 122 -0.49 12.37 9.83
CA GLY A 122 -1.86 12.18 10.30
C GLY A 122 -2.00 12.01 11.80
N GLY A 123 -3.23 12.19 12.27
CA GLY A 123 -3.60 12.15 13.67
C GLY A 123 -4.78 11.22 13.95
N LYS A 124 -4.96 10.87 15.23
CA LYS A 124 -6.18 10.17 15.66
C LYS A 124 -7.30 11.21 15.86
N LYS A 125 -8.22 11.38 14.90
CA LYS A 125 -9.47 12.12 15.17
C LYS A 125 -10.34 11.29 16.13
N ARG A 126 -10.30 11.63 17.43
CA ARG A 126 -11.23 11.09 18.44
C ARG A 126 -12.60 11.76 18.23
N LYS A 127 -13.38 11.35 17.22
CA LYS A 127 -14.82 11.69 17.28
C LYS A 127 -15.43 11.03 18.52
N ARG A 128 -16.22 11.77 19.29
CA ARG A 128 -17.06 11.20 20.37
C ARG A 128 -18.01 10.17 19.72
N GLY A 129 -17.94 8.91 20.13
CA GLY A 129 -18.66 7.80 19.46
C GLY A 129 -18.02 7.29 18.16
N GLY A 130 -16.86 7.84 17.78
CA GLY A 130 -16.08 7.42 16.63
C GLY A 130 -15.47 6.04 16.84
N VAL A 131 -15.32 5.34 15.73
CA VAL A 131 -14.88 3.95 15.65
C VAL A 131 -13.55 3.76 16.42
N LYS A 132 -13.48 2.80 17.37
CA LYS A 132 -12.24 2.37 18.09
C LYS A 132 -11.19 1.71 17.16
N TYR A 133 -11.24 2.05 15.88
CA TYR A 133 -10.49 1.53 14.74
C TYR A 133 -10.05 2.74 13.91
N GLY A 134 -9.40 3.72 14.54
CA GLY A 134 -8.96 4.91 13.83
C GLY A 134 -7.80 4.57 12.91
N ARG A 135 -8.08 4.33 11.61
CA ARG A 135 -7.12 4.68 10.56
C ARG A 135 -6.75 6.16 10.82
N PRO A 136 -5.46 6.54 10.86
CA PRO A 136 -5.11 7.93 11.07
C PRO A 136 -5.75 8.77 9.97
N GLU A 137 -6.32 9.91 10.34
CA GLU A 137 -6.81 10.88 9.38
C GLU A 137 -5.65 11.81 9.01
N LEU A 138 -5.65 12.28 7.77
CA LEU A 138 -4.72 13.32 7.33
C LEU A 138 -4.84 14.54 8.26
N LEU A 139 -3.71 15.18 8.54
CA LEU A 139 -3.68 16.51 9.17
C LEU A 139 -4.50 17.52 8.35
N ASP A 140 -5.00 18.55 9.02
CA ASP A 140 -5.78 19.60 8.35
C ASP A 140 -4.90 20.41 7.37
N ASP A 141 -3.58 20.42 7.52
CA ASP A 141 -2.61 20.98 6.55
C ASP A 141 -2.77 20.41 5.12
N TRP A 142 -3.21 19.16 4.99
CA TRP A 142 -3.44 18.55 3.68
C TRP A 142 -4.63 19.20 2.95
N ASP A 143 -5.54 19.88 3.66
CA ASP A 143 -6.70 20.54 3.04
C ASP A 143 -6.30 21.79 2.23
N ALA A 144 -5.12 22.35 2.48
CA ALA A 144 -4.56 23.45 1.68
C ALA A 144 -3.86 22.98 0.39
N ILE A 145 -3.70 21.65 0.21
CA ILE A 145 -3.05 21.06 -0.95
C ILE A 145 -4.13 20.49 -1.88
N PRO A 146 -4.25 20.96 -3.13
CA PRO A 146 -5.19 20.38 -4.07
C PRO A 146 -4.72 18.96 -4.45
N LEU A 147 -5.35 17.93 -3.88
CA LEU A 147 -4.94 16.53 -4.05
C LEU A 147 -5.71 15.80 -5.16
N GLU A 148 -6.92 16.22 -5.48
CA GLU A 148 -7.76 15.54 -6.48
C GLU A 148 -7.12 15.60 -7.88
N GLY A 149 -6.93 14.43 -8.49
CA GLY A 149 -6.24 14.26 -9.77
C GLY A 149 -4.73 14.50 -9.72
N ARG A 150 -4.16 14.88 -8.56
CA ARG A 150 -2.75 15.23 -8.44
C ARG A 150 -1.87 14.00 -8.33
N LYS A 151 -0.72 14.02 -9.02
CA LYS A 151 0.32 13.00 -8.90
C LYS A 151 1.12 13.20 -7.60
N VAL A 152 1.23 12.15 -6.79
CA VAL A 152 1.93 12.19 -5.51
C VAL A 152 2.93 11.05 -5.41
N TYR A 153 4.22 11.38 -5.35
CA TYR A 153 5.30 10.42 -5.10
C TYR A 153 5.55 10.29 -3.60
N ILE A 154 5.54 9.09 -3.04
CA ILE A 154 5.98 8.84 -1.66
C ILE A 154 7.38 8.24 -1.70
N SER A 155 8.35 8.93 -1.10
CA SER A 155 9.76 8.52 -1.05
C SER A 155 10.29 8.60 0.38
N PHE A 156 9.89 7.64 1.21
CA PHE A 156 10.47 7.46 2.55
C PHE A 156 11.80 6.72 2.48
N ASP A 157 12.58 6.78 3.56
CA ASP A 157 13.83 6.01 3.67
C ASP A 157 13.61 4.52 3.37
N ALA A 158 14.59 3.88 2.72
CA ALA A 158 14.63 2.46 2.38
C ALA A 158 14.45 1.51 3.58
N ASP A 159 14.55 2.05 4.81
CA ASP A 159 14.23 1.40 6.07
C ASP A 159 12.88 0.69 6.09
N PHE A 160 11.90 1.06 5.24
CA PHE A 160 10.63 0.35 5.13
C PHE A 160 10.78 -1.14 4.78
N ARG A 161 11.87 -1.52 4.09
CA ARG A 161 12.17 -2.90 3.72
C ARG A 161 12.38 -3.80 4.93
N GLU A 162 12.87 -3.24 6.02
CA GLU A 162 13.18 -3.97 7.27
C GLU A 162 12.25 -3.57 8.43
N LYS A 163 11.77 -2.33 8.42
CA LYS A 163 10.96 -1.74 9.49
C LYS A 163 9.50 -1.69 9.09
N ARG A 164 8.77 -2.73 9.51
CA ARG A 164 7.32 -2.84 9.35
C ARG A 164 6.54 -1.56 9.68
N SER A 165 6.95 -0.80 10.71
CA SER A 165 6.27 0.45 11.08
C SER A 165 6.40 1.56 10.04
N VAL A 166 7.48 1.58 9.26
CA VAL A 166 7.71 2.55 8.18
C VAL A 166 6.90 2.14 6.96
N ALA A 167 6.95 0.86 6.55
CA ALA A 167 6.11 0.35 5.47
C ALA A 167 4.61 0.56 5.72
N LEU A 168 4.16 0.36 6.97
CA LEU A 168 2.79 0.66 7.37
C LEU A 168 2.46 2.14 7.24
N ALA A 169 3.41 3.02 7.52
CA ALA A 169 3.20 4.46 7.41
C ALA A 169 3.02 4.89 5.96
N ILE A 170 3.85 4.39 5.04
CA ILE A 170 3.72 4.58 3.58
C ILE A 170 2.35 4.09 3.12
N MET A 171 2.01 2.84 3.42
CA MET A 171 0.75 2.23 2.97
C MET A 171 -0.47 3.01 3.46
N ARG A 172 -0.48 3.43 4.73
CA ARG A 172 -1.60 4.16 5.33
C ARG A 172 -1.72 5.58 4.79
N LEU A 173 -0.59 6.27 4.58
CA LEU A 173 -0.57 7.57 3.95
C LEU A 173 -1.10 7.49 2.52
N ALA A 174 -0.58 6.55 1.73
CA ALA A 174 -0.99 6.34 0.35
C ALA A 174 -2.49 6.07 0.24
N GLU A 175 -3.05 5.17 1.08
CA GLU A 175 -4.50 4.93 1.14
C GLU A 175 -5.29 6.22 1.43
N ARG A 176 -4.84 7.05 2.38
CA ARG A 176 -5.53 8.30 2.72
C ARG A 176 -5.46 9.33 1.60
N LEU A 177 -4.33 9.45 0.91
CA LEU A 177 -4.17 10.37 -0.22
C LEU A 177 -5.00 9.92 -1.42
N THR A 178 -5.02 8.62 -1.73
CA THR A 178 -5.91 8.05 -2.76
C THR A 178 -7.38 8.30 -2.44
N GLU A 179 -7.80 8.18 -1.17
CA GLU A 179 -9.17 8.52 -0.74
C GLU A 179 -9.51 10.02 -0.92
N ARG A 180 -8.51 10.89 -1.03
CA ARG A 180 -8.65 12.32 -1.36
C ARG A 180 -8.54 12.59 -2.87
N GLY A 181 -8.50 11.55 -3.71
CA GLY A 181 -8.46 11.67 -5.17
C GLY A 181 -7.05 11.77 -5.77
N ALA A 182 -5.99 11.62 -4.97
CA ALA A 182 -4.62 11.66 -5.49
C ALA A 182 -4.23 10.39 -6.24
N HIS A 183 -3.44 10.54 -7.30
CA HIS A 183 -2.74 9.44 -7.98
C HIS A 183 -1.40 9.22 -7.29
N VAL A 184 -1.37 8.28 -6.35
CA VAL A 184 -0.20 8.02 -5.51
C VAL A 184 0.72 7.01 -6.18
N TYR A 185 2.02 7.32 -6.17
CA TYR A 185 3.10 6.47 -6.66
C TYR A 185 4.09 6.21 -5.52
N ILE A 186 4.62 4.98 -5.45
CA ILE A 186 5.66 4.61 -4.49
C ILE A 186 7.00 4.65 -5.21
N VAL A 187 7.93 5.42 -4.65
CA VAL A 187 9.31 5.49 -5.16
C VAL A 187 10.15 4.45 -4.44
N TRP A 188 10.71 3.54 -5.22
CA TRP A 188 11.55 2.46 -4.73
C TRP A 188 13.02 2.88 -4.91
N LEU A 189 13.62 3.50 -3.89
CA LEU A 189 15.02 3.91 -3.97
C LEU A 189 15.92 2.70 -4.36
N PRO A 190 16.65 2.79 -5.49
CA PRO A 190 17.55 1.74 -5.93
C PRO A 190 18.79 1.73 -5.04
N GLY A 191 19.49 0.59 -5.00
CA GLY A 191 20.81 0.52 -4.36
C GLY A 191 20.83 0.53 -2.82
N PRO A 192 22.03 0.67 -2.22
CA PRO A 192 22.23 0.68 -0.77
C PRO A 192 21.81 2.00 -0.10
N GLU A 193 21.43 3.02 -0.87
CA GLU A 193 21.13 4.35 -0.39
C GLU A 193 19.91 4.34 0.52
N LYS A 194 20.04 5.05 1.63
CA LYS A 194 19.03 5.04 2.68
C LYS A 194 17.92 6.03 2.39
N GLY A 195 18.26 7.23 1.93
CA GLY A 195 17.32 8.31 1.63
C GLY A 195 17.48 8.90 0.23
N ILE A 196 16.48 9.67 -0.20
CA ILE A 196 16.50 10.40 -1.48
C ILE A 196 17.68 11.39 -1.56
N ASP A 197 18.09 11.97 -0.44
CA ASP A 197 19.25 12.84 -0.32
C ASP A 197 20.56 12.08 -0.58
N ASP A 198 20.69 10.87 -0.05
CA ASP A 198 21.86 10.01 -0.30
C ASP A 198 21.93 9.58 -1.78
N PHE A 199 20.81 9.15 -2.37
CA PHE A 199 20.70 8.79 -3.80
C PHE A 199 21.15 9.93 -4.71
N VAL A 200 20.66 11.12 -4.41
CA VAL A 200 21.00 12.33 -5.15
C VAL A 200 22.48 12.71 -5.00
N VAL A 201 23.05 12.57 -3.80
CA VAL A 201 24.49 12.81 -3.56
C VAL A 201 25.36 11.80 -4.27
N ALA A 202 24.89 10.55 -4.40
CA ALA A 202 25.55 9.49 -5.16
C ALA A 202 25.50 9.69 -6.68
N GLY A 203 24.84 10.75 -7.16
CA GLY A 203 24.72 11.09 -8.58
C GLY A 203 23.49 10.51 -9.28
N GLY A 204 22.54 9.96 -8.52
CA GLY A 204 21.29 9.45 -9.05
C GLY A 204 20.38 10.56 -9.61
N ASP A 205 19.62 10.22 -10.65
CA ASP A 205 18.66 11.11 -11.31
C ASP A 205 17.24 10.92 -10.75
N LEU A 206 16.58 12.04 -10.45
CA LEU A 206 15.19 12.02 -10.00
C LEU A 206 14.23 11.66 -11.13
N GLU A 207 14.58 11.96 -12.39
CA GLU A 207 13.74 11.60 -13.54
C GLU A 207 13.66 10.08 -13.71
N ASP A 208 14.78 9.38 -13.50
CA ASP A 208 14.83 7.92 -13.48
C ASP A 208 13.91 7.36 -12.38
N LEU A 209 13.95 7.93 -11.17
CA LEU A 209 13.05 7.52 -10.08
C LEU A 209 11.57 7.79 -10.40
N GLU A 210 11.26 8.89 -11.08
CA GLU A 210 9.89 9.21 -11.49
C GLU A 210 9.37 8.24 -12.54
N ALA A 211 10.24 7.77 -13.43
CA ALA A 211 9.94 6.78 -14.46
C ALA A 211 9.79 5.36 -13.89
N GLU A 212 10.56 5.02 -12.86
CA GLU A 212 10.52 3.71 -12.18
C GLU A 212 9.46 3.62 -11.05
N ALA A 213 8.92 4.75 -10.60
CA ALA A 213 7.90 4.77 -9.56
C ALA A 213 6.64 4.03 -10.00
N THR A 214 6.15 3.15 -9.13
CA THR A 214 4.94 2.35 -9.43
C THR A 214 3.71 2.97 -8.79
N PRO A 215 2.52 2.90 -9.44
CA PRO A 215 1.27 3.27 -8.79
C PRO A 215 1.10 2.53 -7.45
N PHE A 216 0.56 3.22 -6.45
CA PHE A 216 0.36 2.62 -5.14
C PHE A 216 -0.64 1.47 -5.20
N GLN A 217 -0.14 0.28 -4.91
CA GLN A 217 -0.96 -0.88 -4.57
C GLN A 217 -0.57 -1.41 -3.19
N ALA A 218 -1.54 -1.57 -2.29
CA ALA A 218 -1.22 -2.06 -0.94
C ALA A 218 -0.65 -3.49 -0.94
N CYS A 219 -0.93 -4.27 -2.00
CA CYS A 219 -0.36 -5.59 -2.21
C CYS A 219 1.18 -5.56 -2.28
N ASP A 220 1.78 -4.51 -2.83
CA ASP A 220 3.24 -4.39 -2.99
C ASP A 220 3.93 -4.08 -1.66
N LEU A 221 3.21 -3.43 -0.74
CA LEU A 221 3.69 -3.21 0.62
C LEU A 221 3.39 -4.38 1.57
N THR A 222 2.55 -5.34 1.17
CA THR A 222 2.14 -6.47 2.01
C THR A 222 3.31 -7.28 2.57
N PRO A 223 4.36 -7.63 1.79
CA PRO A 223 5.53 -8.34 2.32
C PRO A 223 6.20 -7.60 3.49
N TYR A 224 6.25 -6.27 3.43
CA TYR A 224 6.89 -5.42 4.43
C TYR A 224 5.97 -5.10 5.62
N VAL A 225 4.64 -5.12 5.43
CA VAL A 225 3.67 -4.88 6.51
C VAL A 225 3.18 -6.16 7.20
N ALA A 226 3.49 -7.33 6.65
CA ALA A 226 3.07 -8.62 7.18
C ALA A 226 3.65 -8.87 8.59
N LYS A 227 2.78 -9.27 9.52
CA LYS A 227 3.18 -9.65 10.88
C LYS A 227 4.08 -10.88 10.86
N ALA A 228 5.02 -10.97 11.81
CA ALA A 228 5.93 -12.10 11.94
C ALA A 228 5.29 -13.38 12.53
N SER A 229 4.06 -13.30 13.06
CA SER A 229 3.38 -14.44 13.70
C SER A 229 3.27 -15.64 12.75
N GLU A 230 3.85 -16.77 13.16
CA GLU A 230 3.80 -18.05 12.44
C GLU A 230 2.36 -18.56 12.33
N ARG A 231 1.55 -18.40 13.37
CA ARG A 231 0.14 -18.82 13.36
C ARG A 231 -0.66 -18.11 12.28
N ILE A 232 -0.53 -16.78 12.20
CA ILE A 232 -1.20 -15.97 11.18
C ILE A 232 -0.74 -16.42 9.79
N ARG A 233 0.56 -16.52 9.58
CA ARG A 233 1.15 -16.91 8.29
C ARG A 233 0.74 -18.32 7.86
N GLY A 234 0.72 -19.27 8.80
CA GLY A 234 0.32 -20.65 8.56
C GLY A 234 -1.15 -20.77 8.15
N LEU A 235 -2.05 -20.04 8.82
CA LEU A 235 -3.48 -20.03 8.45
C LEU A 235 -3.71 -19.34 7.09
N VAL A 236 -3.01 -18.24 6.81
CA VAL A 236 -3.09 -17.55 5.51
C VAL A 236 -2.63 -18.48 4.40
N ALA A 237 -1.48 -19.15 4.55
CA ALA A 237 -0.98 -20.09 3.55
C ALA A 237 -1.90 -21.30 3.34
N GLN A 238 -2.55 -21.82 4.40
CA GLN A 238 -3.55 -22.88 4.26
C GLN A 238 -4.77 -22.42 3.47
N ALA A 239 -5.28 -21.23 3.77
CA ALA A 239 -6.42 -20.65 3.06
C ALA A 239 -6.09 -20.37 1.59
N GLU A 240 -4.90 -19.83 1.30
CA GLU A 240 -4.42 -19.59 -0.06
C GLU A 240 -4.31 -20.90 -0.85
N ARG A 241 -3.67 -21.93 -0.30
CA ARG A 241 -3.63 -23.26 -0.95
C ARG A 241 -5.02 -23.78 -1.28
N ARG A 242 -5.97 -23.68 -0.34
CA ARG A 242 -7.36 -24.07 -0.57
C ARG A 242 -8.00 -23.26 -1.70
N MET A 243 -7.76 -21.95 -1.76
CA MET A 243 -8.32 -21.09 -2.83
C MET A 243 -7.90 -21.53 -4.23
N THR A 244 -6.68 -22.07 -4.39
CA THR A 244 -6.17 -22.56 -5.69
C THR A 244 -6.79 -23.89 -6.15
N GLN A 245 -7.36 -24.65 -5.21
CA GLN A 245 -7.98 -25.96 -5.46
C GLN A 245 -9.50 -25.83 -5.64
N ASP A 246 -10.09 -24.89 -4.91
CA ASP A 246 -11.50 -24.58 -4.95
C ASP A 246 -11.93 -23.98 -6.30
N ARG A 247 -13.08 -24.44 -6.83
CA ARG A 247 -13.72 -23.76 -7.96
C ARG A 247 -14.39 -22.46 -7.51
N TRP A 248 -14.32 -21.43 -8.35
CA TRP A 248 -14.95 -20.12 -8.12
C TRP A 248 -15.93 -19.76 -9.26
N PRO A 249 -17.03 -20.52 -9.41
CA PRO A 249 -17.94 -20.34 -10.53
C PRO A 249 -18.73 -19.02 -10.44
N ARG A 250 -19.13 -18.51 -11.61
CA ARG A 250 -19.98 -17.31 -11.77
C ARG A 250 -19.33 -16.04 -11.20
N MET A 251 -19.99 -14.89 -11.39
CA MET A 251 -19.49 -13.60 -10.88
C MET A 251 -19.50 -13.51 -9.35
N SER A 252 -20.42 -14.22 -8.67
CA SER A 252 -20.47 -14.26 -7.20
C SER A 252 -19.24 -14.96 -6.62
N GLY A 253 -18.83 -16.09 -7.18
CA GLY A 253 -17.61 -16.80 -6.79
C GLY A 253 -16.37 -15.94 -7.01
N LYS A 254 -16.24 -15.32 -8.18
CA LYS A 254 -15.10 -14.43 -8.49
C LYS A 254 -15.00 -13.22 -7.56
N SER A 255 -16.15 -12.65 -7.17
CA SER A 255 -16.19 -11.56 -6.18
C SER A 255 -15.79 -12.03 -4.78
N ALA A 256 -16.23 -13.22 -4.37
CA ALA A 256 -15.83 -13.84 -3.11
C ALA A 256 -14.34 -14.19 -3.08
N HIS A 257 -13.79 -14.72 -4.17
CA HIS A 257 -12.36 -14.98 -4.32
C HIS A 257 -11.53 -13.70 -4.15
N SER A 258 -11.89 -12.64 -4.90
CA SER A 258 -11.26 -11.33 -4.81
C SER A 258 -11.30 -10.77 -3.38
N LEU A 259 -12.46 -10.86 -2.72
CA LEU A 259 -12.60 -10.47 -1.31
C LEU A 259 -11.75 -11.33 -0.36
N MET A 260 -11.62 -12.63 -0.62
CA MET A 260 -10.80 -13.52 0.20
C MET A 260 -9.34 -13.13 0.15
N ARG A 261 -8.80 -12.74 -1.02
CA ARG A 261 -7.43 -12.23 -1.14
C ARG A 261 -7.21 -10.99 -0.27
N VAL A 262 -8.17 -10.06 -0.28
CA VAL A 262 -8.15 -8.89 0.62
C VAL A 262 -8.18 -9.29 2.09
N PHE A 263 -8.95 -10.32 2.46
CA PHE A 263 -8.91 -10.85 3.82
C PHE A 263 -7.52 -11.38 4.18
N LEU A 264 -6.88 -12.17 3.31
CA LEU A 264 -5.52 -12.68 3.54
C LEU A 264 -4.51 -11.55 3.75
N GLU A 265 -4.56 -10.50 2.93
CA GLU A 265 -3.73 -9.29 3.11
C GLU A 265 -3.96 -8.65 4.47
N LEU A 266 -5.22 -8.47 4.86
CA LEU A 266 -5.58 -7.85 6.14
C LEU A 266 -5.17 -8.71 7.34
N PHE A 267 -5.23 -10.04 7.23
CA PHE A 267 -4.74 -10.95 8.25
C PHE A 267 -3.22 -10.84 8.42
N LEU A 268 -2.47 -10.83 7.30
CA LEU A 268 -1.03 -10.58 7.34
C LEU A 268 -0.71 -9.20 7.91
N GLU A 269 -1.41 -8.16 7.46
CA GLU A 269 -1.21 -6.78 7.89
C GLU A 269 -1.48 -6.62 9.40
N ARG A 270 -2.61 -7.11 9.91
CA ARG A 270 -3.09 -6.71 11.24
C ARG A 270 -3.82 -7.77 12.04
N GLY A 271 -3.80 -9.03 11.61
CA GLY A 271 -4.38 -10.15 12.34
C GLY A 271 -3.94 -10.17 13.81
N LYS A 272 -4.88 -10.47 14.70
CA LYS A 272 -4.63 -10.65 16.13
C LYS A 272 -5.03 -12.06 16.50
N GLU A 273 -4.15 -12.72 17.23
CA GLU A 273 -4.46 -13.99 17.86
C GLU A 273 -5.20 -13.70 19.17
N ASP A 274 -6.29 -14.41 19.41
CA ASP A 274 -6.96 -14.43 20.70
C ASP A 274 -6.43 -15.57 21.58
N ASP A 275 -6.86 -15.61 22.84
CA ASP A 275 -6.39 -16.58 23.83
C ASP A 275 -6.71 -18.05 23.45
N GLN A 276 -7.55 -18.26 22.44
CA GLN A 276 -7.92 -19.58 21.91
C GLN A 276 -7.17 -19.90 20.60
N GLY A 277 -6.16 -19.12 20.24
CA GLY A 277 -5.36 -19.32 19.03
C GLY A 277 -6.10 -19.03 17.72
N ARG A 278 -7.24 -18.32 17.80
CA ARG A 278 -8.00 -17.88 16.63
C ARG A 278 -7.45 -16.56 16.13
N VAL A 279 -7.32 -16.44 14.81
CA VAL A 279 -6.82 -15.22 14.18
C VAL A 279 -7.98 -14.39 13.68
N GLU A 280 -8.04 -13.14 14.13
CA GLU A 280 -9.10 -12.20 13.80
C GLU A 280 -8.58 -10.85 13.35
N ILE A 281 -9.35 -10.22 12.47
CA ILE A 281 -9.18 -8.85 12.07
C ILE A 281 -10.45 -8.07 12.32
N LEU A 282 -10.25 -6.77 12.28
CA LEU A 282 -11.21 -5.73 12.48
C LEU A 282 -11.25 -4.94 11.17
N ALA A 283 -12.38 -4.92 10.46
CA ALA A 283 -12.49 -4.29 9.14
C ALA A 283 -13.88 -3.66 8.92
N SER A 284 -13.91 -2.49 8.30
CA SER A 284 -15.17 -1.83 7.93
C SER A 284 -15.65 -2.32 6.56
N MET A 285 -16.96 -2.22 6.32
CA MET A 285 -17.51 -2.55 4.98
C MET A 285 -16.90 -1.65 3.90
N ARG A 286 -16.68 -0.36 4.19
CA ARG A 286 -16.09 0.60 3.25
C ARG A 286 -14.68 0.17 2.81
N GLU A 287 -13.83 -0.14 3.79
CA GLU A 287 -12.47 -0.61 3.52
C GLU A 287 -12.46 -1.90 2.68
N LEU A 288 -13.35 -2.85 2.98
CA LEU A 288 -13.46 -4.08 2.18
C LEU A 288 -13.96 -3.80 0.76
N GLN A 289 -14.89 -2.85 0.56
CA GLN A 289 -15.35 -2.45 -0.77
C GLN A 289 -14.23 -1.82 -1.60
N GLU A 290 -13.47 -0.90 -1.00
CA GLU A 290 -12.37 -0.19 -1.66
C GLU A 290 -11.25 -1.17 -2.04
N ARG A 291 -10.75 -1.94 -1.07
CA ARG A 291 -9.66 -2.89 -1.31
C ARG A 291 -10.06 -4.02 -2.26
N ALA A 292 -11.29 -4.53 -2.17
CA ALA A 292 -11.76 -5.56 -3.07
C ALA A 292 -12.40 -4.99 -4.33
N SER A 293 -12.41 -3.67 -4.57
CA SER A 293 -13.11 -3.02 -5.69
C SER A 293 -14.52 -3.57 -5.93
N ILE A 294 -15.31 -3.69 -4.87
CA ILE A 294 -16.71 -4.12 -4.91
C ILE A 294 -17.61 -2.88 -4.73
N GLY A 295 -18.19 -2.40 -5.83
CA GLY A 295 -18.93 -1.14 -5.87
C GLY A 295 -20.20 -1.09 -5.00
N SER A 296 -20.81 -2.23 -4.63
CA SER A 296 -22.04 -2.24 -3.83
C SER A 296 -21.90 -3.02 -2.52
N ARG A 297 -22.47 -2.46 -1.44
CA ARG A 297 -22.56 -3.13 -0.12
C ARG A 297 -23.33 -4.45 -0.19
N LYS A 298 -24.32 -4.53 -1.09
CA LYS A 298 -25.12 -5.74 -1.32
C LYS A 298 -24.25 -6.86 -1.90
N THR A 299 -23.45 -6.56 -2.92
CA THR A 299 -22.51 -7.52 -3.51
C THR A 299 -21.45 -7.94 -2.50
N LEU A 300 -20.91 -6.98 -1.73
CA LEU A 300 -19.96 -7.29 -0.66
C LEU A 300 -20.57 -8.22 0.40
N GLY A 301 -21.81 -7.94 0.84
CA GLY A 301 -22.54 -8.79 1.78
C GLY A 301 -22.69 -10.22 1.28
N LYS A 302 -23.10 -10.40 0.01
CA LYS A 302 -23.19 -11.73 -0.63
C LYS A 302 -21.82 -12.43 -0.70
N ALA A 303 -20.76 -11.71 -1.05
CA ALA A 303 -19.42 -12.25 -1.11
C ALA A 303 -18.94 -12.72 0.28
N ILE A 304 -19.23 -11.96 1.34
CA ILE A 304 -18.98 -12.35 2.73
C ILE A 304 -19.75 -13.62 3.07
N SER A 305 -21.07 -13.67 2.82
CA SER A 305 -21.90 -14.85 3.10
C SER A 305 -21.36 -16.09 2.38
N HIS A 306 -20.96 -15.95 1.11
CA HIS A 306 -20.37 -17.05 0.34
C HIS A 306 -19.07 -17.57 0.98
N LEU A 307 -18.23 -16.69 1.53
CA LEU A 307 -17.02 -17.11 2.25
C LEU A 307 -17.31 -17.75 3.61
N GLU A 308 -18.36 -17.31 4.31
CA GLU A 308 -18.83 -17.93 5.56
C GLU A 308 -19.42 -19.32 5.30
N GLU A 309 -20.28 -19.47 4.30
CA GLU A 309 -20.88 -20.75 3.87
C GLU A 309 -19.82 -21.75 3.44
N ARG A 310 -18.77 -21.29 2.74
CA ARG A 310 -17.61 -22.11 2.39
C ARG A 310 -16.64 -22.32 3.56
N GLY A 311 -16.89 -21.73 4.72
CA GLY A 311 -16.08 -21.91 5.92
C GLY A 311 -14.67 -21.32 5.83
N TYR A 312 -14.41 -20.35 4.95
CA TYR A 312 -13.14 -19.63 4.92
C TYR A 312 -13.00 -18.66 6.10
N ILE A 313 -14.10 -17.97 6.42
CA ILE A 313 -14.14 -16.97 7.48
C ILE A 313 -15.36 -17.16 8.36
N SER A 314 -15.31 -16.55 9.54
CA SER A 314 -16.49 -16.32 10.38
C SER A 314 -16.63 -14.83 10.66
N LYS A 315 -17.82 -14.26 10.49
CA LYS A 315 -18.10 -12.86 10.81
C LYS A 315 -18.77 -12.74 12.18
N VAL A 316 -18.22 -11.88 13.01
CA VAL A 316 -18.87 -11.41 14.23
C VAL A 316 -19.30 -9.96 13.99
N PRO A 317 -20.62 -9.68 13.91
CA PRO A 317 -21.12 -8.34 13.67
C PRO A 317 -20.60 -7.33 14.70
N GLY A 318 -20.21 -6.17 14.22
CA GLY A 318 -19.94 -5.01 15.06
C GLY A 318 -21.22 -4.27 15.46
N ASP A 319 -21.05 -3.16 16.17
CA ASP A 319 -22.11 -2.22 16.55
C ASP A 319 -21.84 -0.89 15.85
N ALA A 320 -22.43 -0.70 14.66
CA ALA A 320 -22.20 0.48 13.84
C ALA A 320 -22.61 1.78 14.54
N ALA A 321 -23.67 1.75 15.36
CA ALA A 321 -24.13 2.91 16.13
C ALA A 321 -23.11 3.37 17.17
N LYS A 322 -22.30 2.43 17.69
CA LYS A 322 -21.17 2.71 18.59
C LYS A 322 -19.82 2.77 17.87
N GLY A 323 -19.82 2.84 16.54
CA GLY A 323 -18.61 2.82 15.72
C GLY A 323 -17.79 1.53 15.85
N LYS A 324 -18.36 0.39 16.23
CA LYS A 324 -17.62 -0.88 16.25
C LYS A 324 -17.72 -1.54 14.88
N ALA A 325 -16.59 -1.64 14.17
CA ALA A 325 -16.54 -2.35 12.90
C ALA A 325 -16.74 -3.87 13.10
N ASN A 326 -17.02 -4.56 12.00
CA ASN A 326 -17.17 -6.01 12.01
C ASN A 326 -15.82 -6.67 12.32
N ARG A 327 -15.90 -7.80 13.00
CA ARG A 327 -14.75 -8.67 13.27
C ARG A 327 -14.86 -9.90 12.37
N TYR A 328 -13.75 -10.26 11.75
CA TYR A 328 -13.68 -11.41 10.85
C TYR A 328 -12.59 -12.34 11.34
N ARG A 329 -12.90 -13.63 11.43
CA ARG A 329 -11.98 -14.69 11.86
C ARG A 329 -11.58 -15.52 10.66
N LEU A 330 -10.29 -15.86 10.56
CA LEU A 330 -9.79 -16.81 9.57
C LEU A 330 -9.99 -18.22 10.11
N ASN A 331 -10.78 -19.03 9.42
CA ASN A 331 -11.04 -20.39 9.84
C ASN A 331 -9.92 -21.31 9.33
N PRO A 332 -9.41 -22.25 10.16
CA PRO A 332 -8.51 -23.29 9.69
C PRO A 332 -9.17 -24.13 8.58
N THR A 333 -8.38 -24.52 7.58
CA THR A 333 -8.86 -25.41 6.52
C THR A 333 -9.08 -26.80 7.11
N ARG A 334 -10.29 -27.36 6.94
CA ARG A 334 -10.64 -28.73 7.37
C ARG A 334 -10.49 -29.69 6.19
N VAL A 335 -10.23 -30.97 6.44
CA VAL A 335 -10.06 -32.00 5.39
C VAL A 335 -11.28 -32.06 4.46
N ASN A 336 -12.49 -32.06 5.02
CA ASN A 336 -13.75 -32.11 4.24
C ASN A 336 -14.00 -30.82 3.43
N HIS A 337 -13.19 -29.78 3.59
CA HIS A 337 -13.26 -28.57 2.77
C HIS A 337 -12.48 -28.70 1.45
N LEU A 338 -11.73 -29.81 1.28
CA LEU A 338 -10.99 -30.13 0.06
C LEU A 338 -11.83 -30.96 -0.94
N ASP A 339 -13.08 -31.30 -0.61
CA ASP A 339 -13.92 -32.18 -1.42
C ASP A 339 -14.89 -31.42 -2.34
N GLY A 340 -14.64 -31.59 -3.64
CA GLY A 340 -15.49 -31.14 -4.73
C GLY A 340 -15.25 -31.94 -6.01
N GLY A 341 -15.46 -33.26 -5.97
CA GLY A 341 -15.81 -34.13 -7.11
C GLY A 341 -14.85 -34.24 -8.30
N ALA A 342 -14.29 -35.44 -8.48
CA ALA A 342 -13.77 -36.04 -9.73
C ALA A 342 -13.07 -35.12 -10.76
N GLY A 343 -11.74 -35.21 -10.78
CA GLY A 343 -10.87 -34.68 -11.83
C GLY A 343 -9.48 -34.48 -11.26
N GLY A 344 -8.47 -35.15 -11.83
CA GLY A 344 -7.13 -35.28 -11.27
C GLY A 344 -6.57 -33.97 -10.71
N VAL A 345 -5.91 -34.09 -9.56
CA VAL A 345 -5.06 -33.04 -8.99
C VAL A 345 -4.02 -32.68 -10.06
N PRO A 346 -3.99 -31.45 -10.62
CA PRO A 346 -2.92 -31.06 -11.50
C PRO A 346 -1.60 -31.23 -10.75
N SER A 347 -0.62 -31.89 -11.37
CA SER A 347 0.68 -32.21 -10.76
C SER A 347 1.59 -30.97 -10.67
N ILE A 348 1.08 -29.90 -10.09
CA ILE A 348 1.83 -28.67 -9.81
C ILE A 348 1.59 -28.31 -8.34
N LEU A 349 2.12 -29.11 -7.44
CA LEU A 349 2.18 -28.78 -6.01
C LEU A 349 3.54 -29.16 -5.45
N SER A 350 4.50 -28.25 -5.57
CA SER A 350 5.27 -27.75 -4.41
C SER A 350 6.23 -26.67 -4.86
N VAL A 351 6.25 -25.54 -4.15
CA VAL A 351 7.53 -24.93 -3.81
C VAL A 351 7.55 -24.76 -2.30
N PRO A 352 8.44 -25.46 -1.57
CA PRO A 352 8.67 -25.19 -0.16
C PRO A 352 9.40 -23.84 -0.04
N GLY A 353 8.86 -22.96 0.79
CA GLY A 353 9.46 -21.67 1.10
C GLY A 353 8.72 -20.96 2.22
N SER A 354 9.19 -19.76 2.60
CA SER A 354 8.49 -18.88 3.53
C SER A 354 7.02 -18.71 3.10
N PRO A 355 6.03 -18.63 4.01
CA PRO A 355 4.62 -18.43 3.65
C PRO A 355 4.33 -17.24 2.73
N LEU A 356 5.28 -16.32 2.54
CA LEU A 356 5.19 -15.19 1.59
C LEU A 356 5.84 -15.46 0.23
N SER A 357 6.65 -16.51 0.08
CA SER A 357 7.41 -16.81 -1.15
C SER A 357 6.53 -17.25 -2.31
N GLY A 358 5.38 -17.85 -2.03
CA GLY A 358 4.33 -18.17 -3.01
C GLY A 358 3.09 -17.30 -2.88
N TYR A 359 3.14 -16.25 -2.07
CA TYR A 359 1.98 -15.38 -1.83
C TYR A 359 1.75 -14.49 -3.05
N ALA A 360 0.63 -14.69 -3.75
CA ALA A 360 0.23 -13.90 -4.90
C ALA A 360 -0.73 -12.77 -4.43
N PRO A 361 -0.20 -11.58 -4.08
CA PRO A 361 -0.96 -10.58 -3.36
C PRO A 361 -2.08 -10.00 -4.24
N HIS A 362 -3.16 -9.48 -3.65
CA HIS A 362 -4.36 -9.08 -4.38
C HIS A 362 -3.99 -8.13 -5.53
N LEU A 363 -4.22 -8.58 -6.78
CA LEU A 363 -3.97 -7.77 -7.95
C LEU A 363 -5.01 -6.69 -7.94
N ARG A 364 -4.58 -5.49 -7.59
CA ARG A 364 -5.41 -4.32 -7.64
C ARG A 364 -5.48 -3.84 -9.09
N TRP A 365 -6.58 -3.18 -9.40
CA TRP A 365 -6.77 -2.61 -10.73
C TRP A 365 -5.63 -1.64 -11.01
N PRO A 366 -5.27 -1.42 -12.29
CA PRO A 366 -4.42 -0.29 -12.64
C PRO A 366 -4.96 0.98 -12.00
N ALA A 367 -4.08 1.96 -11.80
CA ALA A 367 -4.46 3.29 -11.32
C ALA A 367 -5.80 3.72 -11.97
N PRO A 368 -6.73 4.31 -11.21
CA PRO A 368 -8.03 4.68 -11.77
C PRO A 368 -7.81 5.40 -13.10
N PRO A 369 -8.57 5.05 -14.15
CA PRO A 369 -8.43 5.70 -15.43
C PRO A 369 -8.55 7.22 -15.24
N PRO A 370 -7.96 8.01 -16.15
CA PRO A 370 -8.13 9.45 -16.14
C PRO A 370 -9.61 9.81 -15.92
N PRO A 371 -9.91 10.84 -15.12
CA PRO A 371 -11.21 11.51 -15.19
C PRO A 371 -11.55 11.87 -16.64
N GLU A 372 -12.82 11.85 -17.03
CA GLU A 372 -13.26 12.21 -18.39
C GLU A 372 -12.83 13.64 -18.79
N ASP A 373 -12.60 14.50 -17.80
CA ASP A 373 -12.16 15.89 -17.89
C ASP A 373 -10.65 16.07 -17.64
N ALA A 374 -9.85 15.01 -17.70
CA ALA A 374 -8.42 15.08 -17.45
C ALA A 374 -7.72 16.10 -18.41
N PRO A 375 -6.78 16.92 -17.90
CA PRO A 375 -6.07 17.91 -18.71
C PRO A 375 -5.31 17.27 -19.88
N ALA A 376 -5.15 18.05 -20.96
CA ALA A 376 -4.33 17.64 -22.10
C ALA A 376 -2.89 17.30 -21.64
N GLY A 377 -2.47 16.05 -21.86
CA GLY A 377 -1.18 15.51 -21.39
C GLY A 377 -1.29 14.41 -20.34
N TYR A 378 -2.50 14.08 -19.84
CA TYR A 378 -2.69 12.96 -18.93
C TYR A 378 -2.45 11.62 -19.64
N VAL A 379 -1.37 10.93 -19.29
CA VAL A 379 -1.09 9.57 -19.73
C VAL A 379 -1.65 8.62 -18.67
N GLY A 380 -2.91 8.23 -18.84
CA GLY A 380 -3.52 7.21 -17.99
C GLY A 380 -2.87 5.85 -18.19
N SER A 381 -3.13 4.92 -17.27
CA SER A 381 -2.72 3.53 -17.47
C SER A 381 -3.37 3.00 -18.75
N LYS A 382 -2.56 2.40 -19.63
CA LYS A 382 -3.02 1.74 -20.85
C LYS A 382 -3.74 0.42 -20.56
N LEU A 383 -3.74 -0.04 -19.30
CA LEU A 383 -4.38 -1.28 -18.93
C LEU A 383 -5.92 -1.16 -18.92
N PRO A 384 -6.62 -2.08 -19.59
CA PRO A 384 -8.06 -2.23 -19.45
C PRO A 384 -8.42 -2.60 -18.01
N HIS A 385 -9.63 -2.25 -17.55
CA HIS A 385 -10.18 -2.83 -16.33
C HIS A 385 -10.25 -4.37 -16.46
N LEU A 386 -9.27 -5.07 -15.89
CA LEU A 386 -9.09 -6.52 -16.03
C LEU A 386 -10.32 -7.34 -15.61
N GLY A 387 -11.09 -6.80 -14.67
CA GLY A 387 -12.28 -7.45 -14.12
C GLY A 387 -11.93 -8.71 -13.30
N LYS A 388 -12.93 -9.22 -12.57
CA LYS A 388 -12.73 -10.31 -11.59
C LYS A 388 -12.30 -11.64 -12.20
N THR A 389 -12.62 -11.87 -13.49
CA THR A 389 -12.25 -13.11 -14.16
C THR A 389 -10.75 -13.16 -14.46
N ARG A 390 -10.17 -12.10 -15.06
CA ARG A 390 -8.72 -12.02 -15.33
C ARG A 390 -7.94 -11.99 -14.02
N GLU A 391 -8.45 -11.30 -13.00
CA GLU A 391 -7.85 -11.30 -11.66
C GLU A 391 -7.71 -12.73 -11.09
N LEU A 392 -8.77 -13.54 -11.17
CA LEU A 392 -8.74 -14.94 -10.75
C LEU A 392 -7.74 -15.75 -11.58
N MET A 393 -7.74 -15.57 -12.91
CA MET A 393 -6.84 -16.31 -13.80
C MET A 393 -5.36 -16.00 -13.54
N LEU A 394 -5.01 -14.73 -13.38
CA LEU A 394 -3.65 -14.30 -13.06
C LEU A 394 -3.22 -14.83 -11.68
N HIS A 395 -4.11 -14.81 -10.69
CA HIS A 395 -3.84 -15.42 -9.38
C HIS A 395 -3.60 -16.92 -9.47
N LEU A 396 -4.42 -17.67 -10.22
CA LEU A 396 -4.23 -19.10 -10.42
C LEU A 396 -2.91 -19.39 -11.14
N LEU A 397 -2.61 -18.68 -12.23
CA LEU A 397 -1.35 -18.83 -12.96
C LEU A 397 -0.13 -18.58 -12.06
N ALA A 398 -0.13 -17.47 -11.31
CA ALA A 398 0.94 -17.16 -10.38
C ALA A 398 1.09 -18.24 -9.29
N SER A 399 -0.03 -18.75 -8.78
CA SER A 399 -0.04 -19.76 -7.70
C SER A 399 0.33 -21.16 -8.20
N TRP A 400 0.14 -21.45 -9.49
CA TRP A 400 0.53 -22.69 -10.14
C TRP A 400 1.91 -22.60 -10.81
N GLY A 401 2.80 -21.75 -10.29
CA GLY A 401 4.18 -21.67 -10.78
C GLY A 401 4.33 -20.98 -12.14
N GLY A 402 3.39 -20.10 -12.51
CA GLY A 402 3.49 -19.23 -13.68
C GLY A 402 2.91 -19.81 -14.97
N SER A 403 2.36 -21.03 -14.96
CA SER A 403 1.79 -21.63 -16.17
C SER A 403 0.65 -22.61 -15.88
N ALA A 404 -0.21 -22.81 -16.87
CA ALA A 404 -1.31 -23.77 -16.79
C ALA A 404 -1.75 -24.23 -18.17
N THR A 405 -2.35 -25.41 -18.27
CA THR A 405 -3.08 -25.77 -19.49
C THR A 405 -4.32 -24.89 -19.63
N MET A 406 -4.70 -24.59 -20.87
CA MET A 406 -5.93 -23.85 -21.19
C MET A 406 -7.17 -24.52 -20.58
N GLY A 407 -7.20 -25.85 -20.55
CA GLY A 407 -8.29 -26.64 -19.99
C GLY A 407 -8.41 -26.46 -18.47
N ASP A 408 -7.31 -26.64 -17.74
CA ASP A 408 -7.30 -26.50 -16.28
C ASP A 408 -7.66 -25.06 -15.87
N LEU A 409 -7.10 -24.08 -16.57
CA LEU A 409 -7.41 -22.67 -16.32
C LEU A 409 -8.88 -22.34 -16.62
N ALA A 410 -9.45 -22.86 -17.71
CA ALA A 410 -10.87 -22.66 -18.05
C ALA A 410 -11.79 -23.26 -16.98
N VAL A 411 -11.47 -24.45 -16.48
CA VAL A 411 -12.25 -25.15 -15.46
C VAL A 411 -12.17 -24.42 -14.12
N ALA A 412 -10.96 -24.09 -13.65
CA ALA A 412 -10.75 -23.45 -12.36
C ALA A 412 -11.31 -22.01 -12.31
N ALA A 413 -11.17 -21.25 -13.40
CA ALA A 413 -11.75 -19.91 -13.53
C ALA A 413 -13.28 -19.93 -13.73
N GLY A 414 -13.89 -21.12 -13.87
CA GLY A 414 -15.32 -21.30 -14.08
C GLY A 414 -15.81 -20.75 -15.43
N VAL A 415 -14.94 -20.76 -16.44
CA VAL A 415 -15.25 -20.38 -17.83
C VAL A 415 -15.69 -21.61 -18.64
N GLY A 416 -15.06 -22.76 -18.41
CA GLY A 416 -15.39 -24.06 -19.02
C GLY A 416 -14.95 -24.22 -20.48
N ASP A 417 -15.08 -23.17 -21.30
CA ASP A 417 -14.73 -23.17 -22.72
C ASP A 417 -13.37 -22.49 -22.98
N THR A 418 -12.44 -23.20 -23.61
CA THR A 418 -11.07 -22.72 -23.86
C THR A 418 -10.99 -21.66 -24.96
N THR A 419 -11.92 -21.68 -25.93
CA THR A 419 -11.99 -20.68 -27.00
C THR A 419 -12.46 -19.34 -26.44
N HIS A 420 -13.51 -19.36 -25.63
CA HIS A 420 -14.01 -18.20 -24.91
C HIS A 420 -13.00 -17.67 -23.90
N LEU A 421 -12.29 -18.56 -23.19
CA LEU A 421 -11.19 -18.19 -22.30
C LEU A 421 -10.14 -17.37 -23.06
N ARG A 422 -9.68 -17.88 -24.21
CA ARG A 422 -8.68 -17.23 -25.05
C ARG A 422 -9.16 -15.85 -25.52
N ASN A 423 -10.24 -15.83 -26.30
CA ASN A 423 -10.66 -14.65 -27.05
C ASN A 423 -11.14 -13.53 -26.14
N ARG A 424 -11.80 -13.87 -25.02
CA ARG A 424 -12.37 -12.86 -24.13
C ARG A 424 -11.39 -12.37 -23.06
N TYR A 425 -10.55 -13.25 -22.54
CA TYR A 425 -9.79 -12.93 -21.33
C TYR A 425 -8.27 -12.90 -21.54
N LEU A 426 -7.71 -13.70 -22.45
CA LEU A 426 -6.26 -13.86 -22.58
C LEU A 426 -5.65 -13.12 -23.77
N GLU A 427 -6.35 -12.92 -24.90
CA GLU A 427 -5.76 -12.25 -26.08
C GLU A 427 -5.28 -10.83 -25.74
N GLU A 428 -6.11 -10.03 -25.08
CA GLU A 428 -5.73 -8.68 -24.63
C GLU A 428 -4.56 -8.69 -23.62
N LEU A 429 -4.51 -9.70 -22.73
CA LEU A 429 -3.37 -9.86 -21.81
C LEU A 429 -2.09 -10.21 -22.57
N ALA A 430 -2.19 -10.97 -23.66
CA ALA A 430 -1.05 -11.36 -24.48
C ALA A 430 -0.54 -10.18 -25.33
N GLU A 431 -1.45 -9.36 -25.86
CA GLU A 431 -1.11 -8.12 -26.57
C GLU A 431 -0.36 -7.12 -25.66
N LEU A 432 -0.70 -7.10 -24.37
CA LEU A 432 0.00 -6.33 -23.35
C LEU A 432 1.30 -6.99 -22.85
N GLY A 433 1.64 -8.18 -23.36
CA GLY A 433 2.83 -8.92 -22.95
C GLY A 433 2.77 -9.49 -21.53
N ILE A 434 1.58 -9.60 -20.92
CA ILE A 434 1.39 -10.15 -19.57
C ILE A 434 1.40 -11.68 -19.59
N VAL A 435 0.87 -12.28 -20.65
CA VAL A 435 0.83 -13.73 -20.83
C VAL A 435 1.31 -14.15 -22.21
N GLU A 436 1.94 -15.32 -22.28
CA GLU A 436 2.20 -16.01 -23.54
C GLU A 436 1.08 -17.01 -23.81
N LEU A 437 0.49 -16.93 -25.00
CA LEU A 437 -0.55 -17.86 -25.43
C LEU A 437 0.03 -18.98 -26.29
N PRO A 438 -0.49 -20.22 -26.18
CA PRO A 438 -0.11 -21.28 -27.09
C PRO A 438 -0.61 -20.99 -28.51
N GLU A 439 -0.03 -21.63 -29.53
CA GLU A 439 -0.52 -21.51 -30.90
C GLU A 439 -2.02 -21.83 -31.04
N LYS A 440 -2.71 -21.14 -31.96
CA LYS A 440 -4.13 -21.43 -32.22
C LYS A 440 -4.27 -22.87 -32.73
N GLY A 441 -5.14 -23.64 -32.09
CA GLY A 441 -5.35 -25.06 -32.41
C GLY A 441 -4.53 -26.06 -31.59
N ALA A 442 -3.62 -25.60 -30.73
CA ALA A 442 -2.92 -26.47 -29.77
C ALA A 442 -3.92 -27.19 -28.84
N ARG A 443 -3.65 -28.46 -28.51
CA ARG A 443 -4.48 -29.31 -27.64
C ARG A 443 -3.65 -30.01 -26.57
N GLY A 444 -4.32 -30.39 -25.47
CA GLY A 444 -3.70 -31.13 -24.37
C GLY A 444 -2.51 -30.39 -23.77
N GLU A 445 -1.42 -31.12 -23.53
CA GLU A 445 -0.18 -30.62 -22.91
C GLU A 445 0.52 -29.51 -23.70
N ARG A 446 0.18 -29.30 -24.98
CA ARG A 446 0.74 -28.21 -25.81
C ARG A 446 -0.04 -26.90 -25.68
N ALA A 447 -1.25 -26.93 -25.14
CA ALA A 447 -2.10 -25.76 -24.98
C ALA A 447 -1.83 -25.07 -23.62
N VAL A 448 -0.61 -24.56 -23.43
CA VAL A 448 -0.18 -23.96 -22.16
C VAL A 448 -0.10 -22.45 -22.28
N VAL A 449 -0.74 -21.74 -21.34
CA VAL A 449 -0.57 -20.31 -21.13
C VAL A 449 0.46 -20.07 -20.04
N ARG A 450 1.32 -19.06 -20.20
CA ARG A 450 2.39 -18.70 -19.26
C ARG A 450 2.31 -17.23 -18.89
N LEU A 451 2.65 -16.88 -17.66
CA LEU A 451 3.02 -15.51 -17.31
C LEU A 451 4.39 -15.19 -17.93
N THR A 452 4.56 -14.00 -18.49
CA THR A 452 5.88 -13.51 -18.89
C THR A 452 6.70 -13.11 -17.66
N ASP A 453 8.02 -12.94 -17.77
CA ASP A 453 8.84 -12.51 -16.61
C ASP A 453 8.44 -11.11 -16.11
N GLU A 454 8.04 -10.23 -17.04
CA GLU A 454 7.68 -8.83 -16.78
C GLU A 454 6.19 -8.64 -16.44
N TRP A 455 5.40 -9.72 -16.35
CA TRP A 455 3.94 -9.66 -16.26
C TRP A 455 3.42 -8.72 -15.17
N ARG A 456 4.12 -8.69 -14.02
CA ARG A 456 3.72 -7.86 -12.87
C ARG A 456 4.02 -6.39 -13.11
N ARG A 457 5.21 -6.07 -13.64
CA ARG A 457 5.56 -4.69 -14.01
C ARG A 457 4.61 -4.15 -15.07
N LEU A 458 4.23 -4.98 -16.04
CA LEU A 458 3.29 -4.63 -17.11
C LEU A 458 1.84 -4.48 -16.63
N LEU A 459 1.48 -5.05 -15.47
CA LEU A 459 0.19 -4.82 -14.81
C LEU A 459 0.15 -3.51 -14.00
N ASP A 460 1.32 -2.94 -13.71
CA ASP A 460 1.44 -1.69 -12.93
C ASP A 460 1.71 -0.47 -13.82
N ALA A 461 2.09 -0.68 -15.09
CA ALA A 461 2.35 0.36 -16.10
C ALA A 461 1.07 0.89 -16.78
#